data_AF-A0AAD3WCY0-F1
#
_entry.id   AF-A0AAD3WCY0-F1
#
_cell.length_a   1.000
_cell.length_b   1.000
_cell.length_c   1.000
_cell.angle_alpha   90.00
_cell.angle_beta   90.00
_cell.angle_gamma   90.00
#
_symmetry.space_group_name_H-M   'P 1'
#
loop_
_entity.id
_entity.type
_entity.pdbx_description
1 polymer ?
#
loop_
_entity_poly.entity_id
_entity_poly.type
_entity_poly.pdbx_seq_one_letter_code
_entity_poly.pdbx_strand_id
1 'polypeptide(L)'
;MKNCKSGSVFRTSSLAGMFAQSALTLACLIALLLSGPRCAASGWDPWYIDADGHWAWSYIRVLWEEGVTDGVISVTNPGISWYYPDRYVTRAQFIVLLAKVFGLPPATPPYPSYPDVPENYNMLAGKPAWSLIEGALAGGISLVAPGDMFFPDSYTTREEAVAFLIRSLDLEPHSEAMSSQEVVNILMRFKDWYNISPGRRNAMACAVRFGIIEGYDDGTVKPGRFMTRAEAATVVYRSCLVRFSARKDKFSPDGDGVDDTVTFDFTYLKNQSVVAWQAVIATESLSPVYYFNPSQIPGQPPAVVSWDGRDNAGNPLPPGLYVYQARVQDARGRVFFSVTKPLYLEIHSLEASLYPTECVDGQTLTVIAETVPQASRVTAQFAAGPARTLSSSDGKTWVIEVTVGPPLPLGRQPVTITADFPDTTRTKTVYFERVQDTWLLAAVEPNPASWNQLLRLEALTSHSVTEVTVSLFEEDTVLGQSSQGAWTGQRQVPFGIPSGFYPAVFTGKAEDGKTVSATVWLEVRDPESEEIVYVLSK
;
A
#
# COMPACT_ATOMS: atom_id res chain seq x y z
N MET A 1 40.80 44.23 39.36
CA MET A 1 40.43 45.23 40.39
C MET A 1 38.92 45.17 40.61
N LYS A 2 38.51 45.04 41.88
CA LYS A 2 37.21 45.38 42.52
C LYS A 2 35.91 45.13 41.71
N ASN A 3 35.14 44.08 42.01
CA ASN A 3 34.08 43.95 43.04
C ASN A 3 32.76 44.70 42.79
N CYS A 4 31.67 43.95 43.03
CA CYS A 4 30.28 44.35 43.38
C CYS A 4 29.39 44.86 42.22
N LYS A 5 28.08 44.54 42.12
CA LYS A 5 27.04 44.04 43.06
C LYS A 5 25.82 43.56 42.22
N SER A 6 25.24 42.39 42.51
CA SER A 6 23.89 42.14 43.09
C SER A 6 22.68 42.81 42.38
N GLY A 7 21.53 42.17 42.15
CA GLY A 7 20.97 40.93 42.71
C GLY A 7 19.88 40.35 41.78
N SER A 8 19.64 39.03 41.82
CA SER A 8 18.61 38.36 42.66
C SER A 8 17.21 38.55 42.05
N VAL A 9 16.43 37.52 41.66
CA VAL A 9 15.83 36.51 42.55
C VAL A 9 14.99 35.49 41.73
N PHE A 10 15.08 34.18 42.10
CA PHE A 10 14.15 33.02 41.92
C PHE A 10 13.72 32.59 40.49
N ARG A 11 13.57 31.29 40.13
CA ARG A 11 13.24 30.06 40.89
C ARG A 11 13.52 28.78 40.04
N THR A 12 13.82 27.68 40.74
CA THR A 12 13.52 26.23 40.44
C THR A 12 14.16 25.56 39.21
N SER A 13 15.26 24.78 39.36
CA SER A 13 15.37 23.35 39.77
C SER A 13 15.21 22.36 38.61
N SER A 14 16.33 21.82 38.09
CA SER A 14 16.82 20.43 38.27
C SER A 14 16.23 19.47 37.22
N LEU A 15 16.92 18.53 36.56
CA LEU A 15 18.16 17.81 36.86
C LEU A 15 18.78 17.36 35.51
N ALA A 16 20.09 17.49 35.39
CA ALA A 16 20.89 16.79 34.40
C ALA A 16 21.54 15.57 35.06
N GLY A 17 21.64 14.48 34.30
CA GLY A 17 22.77 13.55 34.36
C GLY A 17 22.56 12.27 35.16
N MET A 18 22.56 11.13 34.45
CA MET A 18 23.10 9.82 34.84
C MET A 18 23.13 8.97 33.56
N PHE A 19 24.13 8.18 33.16
CA PHE A 19 25.55 7.98 33.45
C PHE A 19 26.09 7.15 32.26
N ALA A 20 27.35 7.36 31.90
CA ALA A 20 28.08 6.47 31.00
C ALA A 20 29.00 5.54 31.82
N GLN A 21 29.20 4.33 31.26
CA GLN A 21 30.34 3.41 31.41
C GLN A 21 30.40 2.36 32.54
N SER A 22 30.92 1.18 32.11
CA SER A 22 31.61 0.10 32.84
C SER A 22 30.70 -1.07 33.26
N ALA A 23 30.97 -2.36 33.02
CA ALA A 23 32.16 -3.05 32.53
C ALA A 23 31.77 -4.47 32.04
N LEU A 24 32.65 -5.05 31.20
CA LEU A 24 32.78 -6.48 30.95
C LEU A 24 32.77 -7.28 32.26
N THR A 25 31.95 -8.35 32.33
CA THR A 25 32.33 -9.72 32.76
C THR A 25 31.06 -10.53 33.08
N LEU A 26 30.48 -11.22 32.09
CA LEU A 26 29.91 -12.56 32.30
C LEU A 26 29.71 -13.27 30.95
N ALA A 27 30.82 -13.46 30.23
CA ALA A 27 30.92 -14.62 29.35
C ALA A 27 30.94 -15.89 30.23
N CYS A 28 30.31 -16.96 29.76
CA CYS A 28 30.38 -18.35 30.25
C CYS A 28 29.25 -18.97 31.11
N LEU A 29 28.04 -18.41 31.25
CA LEU A 29 26.99 -19.15 32.00
C LEU A 29 25.53 -19.05 31.55
N ILE A 30 25.25 -18.74 30.28
CA ILE A 30 23.93 -18.99 29.66
C ILE A 30 24.10 -19.63 28.27
N ALA A 31 24.90 -20.70 28.21
CA ALA A 31 25.00 -21.60 27.06
C ALA A 31 24.42 -22.99 27.37
N LEU A 32 23.54 -23.10 28.37
CA LEU A 32 23.10 -24.39 28.93
C LEU A 32 21.58 -24.55 29.12
N LEU A 33 20.73 -23.73 28.48
CA LEU A 33 19.26 -23.88 28.57
C LEU A 33 18.49 -23.84 27.24
N LEU A 34 19.17 -24.05 26.10
CA LEU A 34 18.52 -24.36 24.82
C LEU A 34 19.01 -25.69 24.21
N SER A 35 19.42 -26.62 25.05
CA SER A 35 19.43 -28.03 24.68
C SER A 35 18.04 -28.61 24.97
N GLY A 36 17.15 -28.54 23.97
CA GLY A 36 16.15 -29.60 23.84
C GLY A 36 16.87 -30.96 23.86
N PRO A 37 16.23 -32.05 24.32
CA PRO A 37 16.90 -33.32 24.54
C PRO A 37 17.66 -33.75 23.28
N ARG A 38 18.99 -33.68 23.34
CA ARG A 38 19.88 -34.32 22.36
C ARG A 38 20.01 -35.77 22.78
N CYS A 39 19.26 -36.66 22.14
CA CYS A 39 19.55 -38.08 22.23
C CYS A 39 20.87 -38.35 21.49
N ALA A 40 21.91 -38.72 22.24
CA ALA A 40 23.11 -39.35 21.69
C ALA A 40 22.89 -40.87 21.54
N ALA A 41 23.52 -41.44 20.52
CA ALA A 41 23.23 -42.72 19.88
C ALA A 41 23.39 -43.98 20.76
N SER A 42 22.42 -44.91 20.65
CA SER A 42 22.62 -46.32 20.22
C SER A 42 21.27 -47.06 20.17
N GLY A 43 21.03 -47.83 19.10
CA GLY A 43 19.95 -48.83 19.00
C GLY A 43 18.56 -48.31 18.63
N TRP A 44 18.04 -48.71 17.45
CA TRP A 44 16.65 -48.53 16.96
C TRP A 44 16.02 -47.15 17.19
N ASP A 45 15.96 -46.32 16.15
CA ASP A 45 15.07 -45.15 16.11
C ASP A 45 13.62 -45.69 15.98
N PRO A 46 12.75 -45.60 17.01
CA PRO A 46 11.39 -46.13 16.96
C PRO A 46 10.54 -45.19 16.08
N TRP A 47 10.80 -45.27 14.78
CA TRP A 47 10.08 -44.55 13.75
C TRP A 47 8.66 -45.10 13.57
N TYR A 48 7.85 -44.44 12.74
CA TYR A 48 6.57 -44.99 12.36
C TYR A 48 6.77 -46.24 11.51
N ILE A 49 6.38 -47.39 12.06
CA ILE A 49 6.66 -48.71 11.47
C ILE A 49 6.03 -48.84 10.08
N ASP A 50 4.88 -48.21 9.87
CA ASP A 50 4.13 -48.21 8.61
C ASP A 50 4.59 -47.12 7.62
N ALA A 51 5.53 -46.26 8.00
CA ALA A 51 6.17 -45.34 7.06
C ALA A 51 7.45 -45.94 6.46
N ASP A 52 8.10 -46.90 7.13
CA ASP A 52 9.33 -47.51 6.63
C ASP A 52 9.10 -48.25 5.31
N GLY A 53 9.90 -47.92 4.29
CA GLY A 53 9.73 -48.44 2.92
C GLY A 53 8.58 -47.80 2.13
N HIS A 54 7.78 -46.92 2.73
CA HIS A 54 6.71 -46.20 2.03
C HIS A 54 7.30 -45.10 1.12
N TRP A 55 6.71 -44.86 -0.05
CA TRP A 55 7.22 -43.88 -1.03
C TRP A 55 7.33 -42.45 -0.47
N ALA A 56 6.47 -42.11 0.49
CA ALA A 56 6.45 -40.80 1.15
C ALA A 56 7.39 -40.69 2.36
N TRP A 57 8.14 -41.74 2.69
CA TRP A 57 8.99 -41.80 3.89
C TRP A 57 9.91 -40.59 4.00
N SER A 58 10.59 -40.20 2.91
CA SER A 58 11.53 -39.08 2.93
C SER A 58 10.86 -37.73 3.21
N TYR A 59 9.62 -37.55 2.76
CA TYR A 59 8.85 -36.32 2.98
C TYR A 59 8.33 -36.26 4.42
N ILE A 60 7.75 -37.36 4.90
CA ILE A 60 7.25 -37.49 6.27
C ILE A 60 8.38 -37.31 7.27
N ARG A 61 9.54 -37.93 7.02
CA ARG A 61 10.72 -37.83 7.89
C ARG A 61 11.15 -36.39 8.10
N VAL A 62 11.28 -35.62 7.02
CA VAL A 62 11.67 -34.21 7.14
C VAL A 62 10.62 -33.39 7.88
N LEU A 63 9.34 -33.54 7.54
CA LEU A 63 8.28 -32.77 8.21
C LEU A 63 8.19 -33.10 9.71
N TRP A 64 8.43 -34.35 10.10
CA TRP A 64 8.46 -34.73 11.50
C TRP A 64 9.72 -34.21 12.22
N GLU A 65 10.89 -34.24 11.57
CA GLU A 65 12.14 -33.66 12.12
C GLU A 65 11.99 -32.15 12.38
N GLU A 66 11.09 -31.49 11.64
CA GLU A 66 10.72 -30.08 11.81
C GLU A 66 9.50 -29.85 12.72
N GLY A 67 8.94 -30.91 13.33
CA GLY A 67 7.78 -30.83 14.22
C GLY A 67 6.44 -30.53 13.53
N VAL A 68 6.41 -30.59 12.20
CA VAL A 68 5.25 -30.23 11.37
C VAL A 68 4.21 -31.36 11.32
N THR A 69 4.67 -32.60 11.17
CA THR A 69 3.78 -33.77 11.13
C THR A 69 4.11 -34.77 12.22
N ASP A 70 3.11 -35.57 12.60
CA ASP A 70 3.22 -36.57 13.66
C ASP A 70 2.19 -37.70 13.40
N GLY A 71 2.45 -38.86 13.97
CA GLY A 71 1.58 -40.01 13.96
C GLY A 71 0.92 -40.25 15.32
N VAL A 72 0.61 -41.50 15.60
CA VAL A 72 0.02 -41.96 16.85
C VAL A 72 0.99 -42.93 17.51
N ILE A 73 1.34 -42.63 18.77
CA ILE A 73 2.13 -43.52 19.62
C ILE A 73 1.16 -44.45 20.34
N SER A 74 1.44 -45.75 20.34
CA SER A 74 0.60 -46.72 21.05
C SER A 74 0.59 -46.44 22.56
N VAL A 75 -0.59 -46.32 23.15
CA VAL A 75 -0.74 -46.16 24.60
C VAL A 75 -0.42 -47.44 25.37
N THR A 76 -0.53 -48.60 24.73
CA THR A 76 -0.26 -49.91 25.36
C THR A 76 1.16 -50.41 25.13
N ASN A 77 1.84 -49.91 24.09
CA ASN A 77 3.24 -50.22 23.83
C ASN A 77 3.96 -49.00 23.21
N PRO A 78 4.46 -48.06 24.03
CA PRO A 78 5.08 -46.81 23.55
C PRO A 78 6.28 -46.98 22.60
N GLY A 79 6.83 -48.21 22.46
CA GLY A 79 7.84 -48.53 21.46
C GLY A 79 7.29 -48.76 20.05
N ILE A 80 5.97 -48.70 19.87
CA ILE A 80 5.29 -48.86 18.58
C ILE A 80 4.52 -47.59 18.24
N SER A 81 4.81 -47.03 17.07
CA SER A 81 4.18 -45.83 16.53
C SER A 81 3.72 -46.05 15.09
N TRP A 82 2.61 -45.42 14.71
CA TRP A 82 2.05 -45.46 13.35
C TRP A 82 1.79 -44.07 12.80
N TYR A 83 2.13 -43.85 11.54
CA TYR A 83 1.83 -42.61 10.83
C TYR A 83 0.50 -42.66 10.08
N TYR A 84 0.11 -43.85 9.62
CA TYR A 84 -1.02 -44.13 8.72
C TYR A 84 -0.93 -43.37 7.39
N PRO A 85 0.14 -43.58 6.60
CA PRO A 85 0.38 -42.79 5.37
C PRO A 85 -0.74 -42.92 4.33
N ASP A 86 -1.35 -44.10 4.22
CA ASP A 86 -2.40 -44.39 3.24
C ASP A 86 -3.83 -44.08 3.72
N ARG A 87 -4.00 -43.66 4.98
CA ARG A 87 -5.31 -43.18 5.45
C ARG A 87 -5.60 -41.79 4.90
N TYR A 88 -6.87 -41.51 4.64
CA TYR A 88 -7.31 -40.18 4.24
C TYR A 88 -7.06 -39.17 5.36
N VAL A 89 -6.56 -38.00 4.98
CA VAL A 89 -6.34 -36.87 5.89
C VAL A 89 -7.69 -36.19 6.16
N THR A 90 -7.94 -35.83 7.41
CA THR A 90 -9.09 -35.00 7.77
C THR A 90 -8.79 -33.51 7.60
N ARG A 91 -9.83 -32.69 7.52
CA ARG A 91 -9.69 -31.23 7.42
C ARG A 91 -8.89 -30.64 8.58
N ALA A 92 -9.17 -31.09 9.81
CA ALA A 92 -8.40 -30.68 10.99
C ALA A 92 -6.92 -31.09 10.88
N GLN A 93 -6.64 -32.32 10.44
CA GLN A 93 -5.25 -32.76 10.27
C GLN A 93 -4.52 -31.95 9.20
N PHE A 94 -5.19 -31.61 8.09
CA PHE A 94 -4.59 -30.83 7.02
C PHE A 94 -4.32 -29.37 7.43
N ILE A 95 -5.30 -28.70 8.06
CA ILE A 95 -5.11 -27.31 8.50
C ILE A 95 -4.06 -27.21 9.61
N VAL A 96 -3.96 -28.20 10.50
CA VAL A 96 -2.92 -28.24 11.55
C VAL A 96 -1.54 -28.44 10.93
N LEU A 97 -1.42 -29.26 9.88
CA LEU A 97 -0.17 -29.42 9.13
C LEU A 97 0.29 -28.07 8.55
N LEU A 98 -0.65 -27.29 7.99
CA LEU A 98 -0.38 -25.94 7.48
C LEU A 98 -0.03 -24.97 8.62
N ALA A 99 -0.82 -24.92 9.70
CA ALA A 99 -0.53 -24.05 10.84
C ALA A 99 0.91 -24.27 11.37
N LYS A 100 1.31 -25.53 11.51
CA LYS A 100 2.65 -25.89 11.96
C LYS A 100 3.76 -25.54 10.96
N VAL A 101 3.59 -25.84 9.67
CA VAL A 101 4.64 -25.55 8.66
C VAL A 101 4.87 -24.04 8.49
N PHE A 102 3.81 -23.24 8.63
CA PHE A 102 3.92 -21.79 8.58
C PHE A 102 4.39 -21.17 9.91
N GLY A 103 4.42 -21.97 10.99
CA GLY A 103 4.82 -21.51 12.32
C GLY A 103 3.79 -20.57 12.94
N LEU A 104 2.50 -20.74 12.61
CA LEU A 104 1.43 -19.93 13.17
C LEU A 104 1.31 -20.20 14.67
N PRO A 105 1.27 -19.15 15.51
CA PRO A 105 1.10 -19.34 16.94
C PRO A 105 -0.28 -19.95 17.22
N PRO A 106 -0.41 -20.87 18.18
CA PRO A 106 -1.72 -21.28 18.67
C PRO A 106 -2.49 -20.07 19.19
N ALA A 107 -3.80 -20.02 18.93
CA ALA A 107 -4.68 -18.99 19.45
C ALA A 107 -5.69 -19.58 20.44
N THR A 108 -6.10 -18.77 21.41
CA THR A 108 -7.06 -19.16 22.46
C THR A 108 -8.07 -18.02 22.64
N PRO A 109 -8.99 -17.81 21.68
CA PRO A 109 -10.05 -16.84 21.84
C PRO A 109 -10.95 -17.22 23.04
N PRO A 110 -11.70 -16.26 23.63
CA PRO A 110 -12.56 -16.54 24.79
C PRO A 110 -13.65 -17.59 24.55
N TYR A 111 -14.01 -17.81 23.28
CA TYR A 111 -14.97 -18.82 22.85
C TYR A 111 -14.45 -19.49 21.57
N PRO A 112 -14.66 -20.81 21.38
CA PRO A 112 -14.34 -21.47 20.12
C PRO A 112 -15.02 -20.80 18.92
N SER A 113 -14.26 -20.54 17.86
CA SER A 113 -14.75 -19.90 16.64
C SER A 113 -15.65 -20.82 15.81
N TYR A 114 -15.55 -22.14 16.01
CA TYR A 114 -16.35 -23.14 15.30
C TYR A 114 -17.16 -23.98 16.30
N PRO A 115 -18.49 -24.11 16.13
CA PRO A 115 -19.34 -24.85 17.07
C PRO A 115 -18.96 -26.32 17.25
N ASP A 116 -18.38 -26.94 16.23
CA ASP A 116 -17.97 -28.35 16.19
C ASP A 116 -16.48 -28.59 16.45
N VAL A 117 -15.75 -27.55 16.90
CA VAL A 117 -14.34 -27.65 17.33
C VAL A 117 -14.21 -27.11 18.76
N PRO A 118 -14.69 -27.83 19.79
CA PRO A 118 -14.57 -27.40 21.18
C PRO A 118 -13.10 -27.41 21.66
N GLU A 119 -12.80 -26.74 22.78
CA GLU A 119 -11.43 -26.60 23.30
C GLU A 119 -10.69 -27.93 23.52
N ASN A 120 -11.44 -28.99 23.85
CA ASN A 120 -10.91 -30.33 24.08
C ASN A 120 -10.85 -31.20 22.80
N TYR A 121 -11.10 -30.63 21.61
CA TYR A 121 -11.05 -31.34 20.35
C TYR A 121 -9.64 -31.91 20.06
N ASN A 122 -9.58 -33.20 19.76
CA ASN A 122 -8.37 -33.94 19.42
C ASN A 122 -8.50 -34.52 18.01
N MET A 123 -7.58 -34.15 17.11
CA MET A 123 -7.60 -34.64 15.71
C MET A 123 -7.09 -36.08 15.55
N LEU A 124 -6.34 -36.56 16.55
CA LEU A 124 -5.81 -37.91 16.71
C LEU A 124 -5.68 -38.18 18.22
N ALA A 125 -5.55 -39.45 18.61
CA ALA A 125 -5.34 -39.82 20.01
C ALA A 125 -4.12 -39.08 20.60
N GLY A 126 -4.35 -38.26 21.63
CA GLY A 126 -3.31 -37.46 22.29
C GLY A 126 -2.79 -36.26 21.49
N LYS A 127 -3.50 -35.83 20.43
CA LYS A 127 -3.12 -34.68 19.60
C LYS A 127 -4.22 -33.60 19.64
N PRO A 128 -4.19 -32.69 20.62
CA PRO A 128 -5.15 -31.57 20.67
C PRO A 128 -4.94 -30.65 19.47
N ALA A 129 -6.03 -30.18 18.88
CA ALA A 129 -5.99 -29.41 17.64
C ALA A 129 -6.72 -28.07 17.70
N TRP A 130 -7.61 -27.85 18.68
CA TRP A 130 -8.41 -26.62 18.76
C TRP A 130 -7.58 -25.34 18.62
N SER A 131 -6.58 -25.13 19.49
CA SER A 131 -5.80 -23.88 19.47
C SER A 131 -4.97 -23.67 18.21
N LEU A 132 -4.59 -24.76 17.52
CA LEU A 132 -3.90 -24.69 16.23
C LEU A 132 -4.86 -24.37 15.08
N ILE A 133 -6.10 -24.85 15.13
CA ILE A 133 -7.17 -24.49 14.19
C ILE A 133 -7.56 -23.01 14.38
N GLU A 134 -7.65 -22.53 15.63
CA GLU A 134 -7.85 -21.11 15.92
C GLU A 134 -6.67 -20.26 15.43
N GLY A 135 -5.44 -20.73 15.63
CA GLY A 135 -4.24 -20.08 15.12
C GLY A 135 -4.22 -20.00 13.59
N ALA A 136 -4.70 -21.06 12.92
CA ALA A 136 -4.88 -21.09 11.48
C ALA A 136 -5.95 -20.09 11.00
N LEU A 137 -7.08 -19.98 11.69
CA LEU A 137 -8.10 -18.98 11.41
C LEU A 137 -7.56 -17.55 11.60
N ALA A 138 -6.88 -17.29 12.73
CA ALA A 138 -6.26 -15.99 13.01
C ALA A 138 -5.16 -15.63 12.01
N GLY A 139 -4.43 -16.63 11.50
CA GLY A 139 -3.45 -16.49 10.42
C GLY A 139 -4.07 -16.41 9.02
N GLY A 140 -5.40 -16.37 8.91
CA GLY A 140 -6.11 -16.17 7.63
C GLY A 140 -6.11 -17.38 6.69
N ILE A 141 -5.71 -18.57 7.15
CA ILE A 141 -5.60 -19.75 6.28
C ILE A 141 -6.86 -20.63 6.23
N SER A 142 -7.84 -20.37 7.10
CA SER A 142 -9.11 -21.12 7.09
C SER A 142 -9.99 -20.73 5.89
N LEU A 143 -10.65 -21.72 5.29
CA LEU A 143 -11.67 -21.52 4.25
C LEU A 143 -13.08 -21.30 4.80
N VAL A 144 -13.26 -21.42 6.13
CA VAL A 144 -14.56 -21.41 6.81
C VAL A 144 -14.64 -20.20 7.72
N ALA A 145 -15.73 -19.43 7.59
CA ALA A 145 -15.95 -18.24 8.40
C ALA A 145 -16.22 -18.62 9.88
N PRO A 146 -15.83 -17.77 10.85
CA PRO A 146 -16.19 -17.98 12.25
C PRO A 146 -17.71 -18.07 12.42
N GLY A 147 -18.18 -19.00 13.25
CA GLY A 147 -19.60 -19.27 13.50
C GLY A 147 -20.19 -20.41 12.65
N ASP A 148 -19.57 -20.74 11.51
CA ASP A 148 -19.99 -21.88 10.67
C ASP A 148 -19.43 -23.22 11.18
N MET A 149 -19.97 -24.33 10.67
CA MET A 149 -19.47 -25.68 10.95
C MET A 149 -18.15 -25.94 10.22
N PHE A 150 -17.10 -26.25 10.97
CA PHE A 150 -15.78 -26.51 10.41
C PHE A 150 -15.66 -27.93 9.83
N PHE A 151 -16.48 -28.88 10.25
CA PHE A 151 -16.41 -30.32 10.00
C PHE A 151 -14.99 -30.90 10.07
N PRO A 152 -14.35 -30.87 11.27
CA PRO A 152 -12.92 -31.18 11.43
C PRO A 152 -12.54 -32.61 11.04
N ASP A 153 -13.46 -33.56 11.20
CA ASP A 153 -13.24 -34.98 10.95
C ASP A 153 -13.61 -35.43 9.52
N SER A 154 -14.14 -34.52 8.69
CA SER A 154 -14.39 -34.79 7.28
C SER A 154 -13.07 -34.97 6.52
N TYR A 155 -13.03 -35.93 5.60
CA TYR A 155 -11.88 -36.12 4.73
C TYR A 155 -11.73 -34.97 3.74
N THR A 156 -10.48 -34.54 3.51
CA THR A 156 -10.17 -33.42 2.63
C THR A 156 -10.06 -33.89 1.19
N THR A 157 -10.86 -33.29 0.29
CA THR A 157 -10.73 -33.53 -1.15
C THR A 157 -9.50 -32.82 -1.70
N ARG A 158 -9.02 -33.25 -2.85
CA ARG A 158 -7.84 -32.65 -3.49
C ARG A 158 -8.06 -31.19 -3.87
N GLU A 159 -9.23 -30.82 -4.40
CA GLU A 159 -9.56 -29.41 -4.66
C GLU A 159 -9.70 -28.60 -3.37
N GLU A 160 -10.07 -29.26 -2.26
CA GLU A 160 -10.14 -28.62 -0.96
C GLU A 160 -8.76 -28.25 -0.44
N ALA A 161 -7.85 -29.22 -0.44
CA ALA A 161 -6.46 -29.03 -0.04
C ALA A 161 -5.75 -27.97 -0.90
N VAL A 162 -6.02 -27.94 -2.21
CA VAL A 162 -5.45 -26.91 -3.10
C VAL A 162 -5.87 -25.51 -2.70
N ALA A 163 -7.13 -25.27 -2.36
CA ALA A 163 -7.54 -23.93 -1.94
C ALA A 163 -6.93 -23.52 -0.60
N PHE A 164 -6.81 -24.45 0.36
CA PHE A 164 -6.09 -24.21 1.61
C PHE A 164 -4.63 -23.81 1.36
N LEU A 165 -3.95 -24.47 0.42
CA LEU A 165 -2.57 -24.14 0.05
C LEU A 165 -2.45 -22.79 -0.65
N ILE A 166 -3.32 -22.51 -1.62
CA ILE A 166 -3.33 -21.22 -2.32
C ILE A 166 -3.52 -20.07 -1.32
N ARG A 167 -4.44 -20.21 -0.38
CA ARG A 167 -4.65 -19.26 0.71
C ARG A 167 -3.41 -19.15 1.61
N SER A 168 -2.85 -20.29 2.04
CA SER A 168 -1.67 -20.32 2.93
C SER A 168 -0.40 -19.78 2.29
N LEU A 169 -0.30 -19.80 0.96
CA LEU A 169 0.84 -19.30 0.19
C LEU A 169 0.65 -17.85 -0.27
N ASP A 170 -0.39 -17.16 0.21
CA ASP A 170 -0.74 -15.79 -0.18
C ASP A 170 -0.98 -15.63 -1.69
N LEU A 171 -1.52 -16.67 -2.33
CA LEU A 171 -1.81 -16.69 -3.77
C LEU A 171 -3.29 -16.46 -4.09
N GLU A 172 -4.13 -16.25 -3.07
CA GLU A 172 -5.57 -16.01 -3.26
C GLU A 172 -5.85 -14.75 -4.08
N PRO A 173 -5.27 -13.56 -3.77
CA PRO A 173 -5.53 -12.36 -4.58
C PRO A 173 -5.16 -12.54 -6.05
N HIS A 174 -4.04 -13.22 -6.33
CA HIS A 174 -3.66 -13.52 -7.70
C HIS A 174 -4.65 -14.49 -8.36
N SER A 175 -5.08 -15.54 -7.64
CA SER A 175 -6.06 -16.49 -8.17
C SER A 175 -7.41 -15.82 -8.49
N GLU A 176 -7.82 -14.83 -7.70
CA GLU A 176 -9.05 -14.06 -7.92
C GLU A 176 -8.92 -13.07 -9.08
N ALA A 177 -7.73 -12.52 -9.30
CA ALA A 177 -7.43 -11.62 -10.40
C ALA A 177 -7.31 -12.32 -11.77
N MET A 178 -7.16 -13.65 -11.81
CA MET A 178 -7.08 -14.41 -13.07
C MET A 178 -8.36 -14.27 -13.89
N SER A 179 -8.21 -14.00 -15.19
CA SER A 179 -9.35 -13.91 -16.10
C SER A 179 -10.02 -15.27 -16.32
N SER A 180 -11.34 -15.27 -16.57
CA SER A 180 -12.08 -16.51 -16.87
C SER A 180 -11.48 -17.28 -18.05
N GLN A 181 -10.99 -16.59 -19.07
CA GLN A 181 -10.37 -17.21 -20.25
C GLN A 181 -9.05 -17.90 -19.87
N GLU A 182 -8.23 -17.25 -19.06
CA GLU A 182 -6.96 -17.81 -18.58
C GLU A 182 -7.18 -19.07 -17.74
N VAL A 183 -8.12 -19.01 -16.78
CA VAL A 183 -8.50 -20.15 -15.94
C VAL A 183 -8.92 -21.34 -16.80
N VAL A 184 -9.78 -21.12 -17.81
CA VAL A 184 -10.22 -22.18 -18.72
C VAL A 184 -9.05 -22.72 -19.54
N ASN A 185 -8.21 -21.86 -20.13
CA ASN A 185 -7.06 -22.28 -20.94
C ASN A 185 -6.07 -23.15 -20.14
N ILE A 186 -5.87 -22.84 -18.86
CA ILE A 186 -5.01 -23.64 -17.99
C ILE A 186 -5.66 -24.98 -17.70
N LEU A 187 -6.94 -24.99 -17.29
CA LEU A 187 -7.59 -26.20 -16.79
C LEU A 187 -8.03 -27.16 -17.90
N MET A 188 -8.37 -26.68 -19.10
CA MET A 188 -8.89 -27.52 -20.19
C MET A 188 -7.92 -28.60 -20.68
N ARG A 189 -6.64 -28.54 -20.30
CA ARG A 189 -5.65 -29.58 -20.55
C ARG A 189 -5.94 -30.88 -19.78
N PHE A 190 -6.70 -30.80 -18.69
CA PHE A 190 -7.05 -31.95 -17.86
C PHE A 190 -8.38 -32.55 -18.28
N LYS A 191 -8.43 -33.87 -18.43
CA LYS A 191 -9.63 -34.59 -18.91
C LYS A 191 -10.84 -34.42 -17.99
N ASP A 192 -10.62 -34.19 -16.70
CA ASP A 192 -11.65 -34.09 -15.67
C ASP A 192 -11.82 -32.67 -15.12
N TRP A 193 -11.35 -31.64 -15.84
CA TRP A 193 -11.39 -30.25 -15.37
C TRP A 193 -12.82 -29.77 -15.05
N TYR A 194 -13.83 -30.27 -15.77
CA TYR A 194 -15.23 -29.94 -15.55
C TYR A 194 -15.77 -30.49 -14.21
N ASN A 195 -15.09 -31.45 -13.59
CA ASN A 195 -15.41 -31.97 -12.26
C ASN A 195 -14.86 -31.07 -11.13
N ILE A 196 -14.08 -30.03 -11.45
CA ILE A 196 -13.63 -29.06 -10.45
C ILE A 196 -14.82 -28.16 -10.09
N SER A 197 -15.11 -28.08 -8.79
CA SER A 197 -16.17 -27.22 -8.26
C SER A 197 -15.98 -25.79 -8.74
N PRO A 198 -17.04 -25.07 -9.19
CA PRO A 198 -16.90 -23.73 -9.76
C PRO A 198 -16.11 -22.76 -8.88
N GLY A 199 -16.39 -22.73 -7.57
CA GLY A 199 -15.66 -21.90 -6.60
C GLY A 199 -14.22 -22.31 -6.30
N ARG A 200 -13.72 -23.40 -6.90
CA ARG A 200 -12.33 -23.91 -6.73
C ARG A 200 -11.51 -23.84 -8.01
N ARG A 201 -12.09 -23.43 -9.14
CA ARG A 201 -11.41 -23.38 -10.44
C ARG A 201 -10.24 -22.39 -10.45
N ASN A 202 -10.43 -21.19 -9.91
CA ASN A 202 -9.38 -20.18 -9.83
C ASN A 202 -8.18 -20.68 -9.00
N ALA A 203 -8.43 -21.21 -7.80
CA ALA A 203 -7.40 -21.80 -6.96
C ALA A 203 -6.68 -22.97 -7.65
N MET A 204 -7.43 -23.88 -8.31
CA MET A 204 -6.83 -24.99 -9.05
C MET A 204 -5.98 -24.50 -10.24
N ALA A 205 -6.47 -23.52 -11.01
CA ALA A 205 -5.73 -22.96 -12.13
C ALA A 205 -4.46 -22.26 -11.67
N CYS A 206 -4.53 -21.48 -10.59
CA CYS A 206 -3.37 -20.85 -9.95
C CYS A 206 -2.33 -21.89 -9.50
N ALA A 207 -2.79 -22.97 -8.85
CA ALA A 207 -1.90 -24.05 -8.39
C ALA A 207 -1.20 -24.77 -9.55
N VAL A 208 -1.91 -24.96 -10.68
CA VAL A 208 -1.32 -25.52 -11.90
C VAL A 208 -0.34 -24.55 -12.54
N ARG A 209 -0.71 -23.27 -12.64
CA ARG A 209 0.12 -22.20 -13.24
C ARG A 209 1.48 -22.09 -12.56
N PHE A 210 1.52 -22.17 -11.23
CA PHE A 210 2.75 -22.06 -10.45
C PHE A 210 3.40 -23.42 -10.13
N GLY A 211 2.95 -24.51 -10.75
CA GLY A 211 3.57 -25.84 -10.58
C GLY A 211 3.40 -26.45 -9.20
N ILE A 212 2.47 -25.94 -8.38
CA ILE A 212 2.11 -26.53 -7.08
C ILE A 212 1.39 -27.88 -7.33
N ILE A 213 0.59 -27.96 -8.39
CA ILE A 213 -0.11 -29.16 -8.83
C ILE A 213 0.16 -29.40 -10.32
N GLU A 214 0.74 -30.54 -10.66
CA GLU A 214 1.00 -30.91 -12.06
C GLU A 214 -0.14 -31.72 -12.69
N GLY A 215 -0.94 -32.40 -11.86
CA GLY A 215 -1.89 -33.42 -12.29
C GLY A 215 -1.28 -34.82 -12.26
N TYR A 216 -1.98 -35.78 -12.85
CA TYR A 216 -1.53 -37.18 -12.97
C TYR A 216 -1.15 -37.50 -14.41
N ASP A 217 -0.33 -38.53 -14.60
CA ASP A 217 0.10 -39.02 -15.92
C ASP A 217 -1.08 -39.44 -16.82
N ASP A 218 -2.23 -39.80 -16.23
CA ASP A 218 -3.46 -40.11 -16.96
C ASP A 218 -4.16 -38.86 -17.55
N GLY A 219 -3.61 -37.66 -17.30
CA GLY A 219 -4.12 -36.38 -17.77
C GLY A 219 -5.27 -35.81 -16.92
N THR A 220 -5.38 -36.21 -15.65
CA THR A 220 -6.43 -35.73 -14.73
C THR A 220 -5.88 -34.95 -13.55
N VAL A 221 -6.73 -34.24 -12.80
CA VAL A 221 -6.40 -33.64 -11.50
C VAL A 221 -7.14 -34.29 -10.33
N LYS A 222 -8.17 -35.10 -10.58
CA LYS A 222 -8.97 -35.86 -9.59
C LYS A 222 -9.47 -34.97 -8.44
N PRO A 223 -10.26 -33.91 -8.72
CA PRO A 223 -10.56 -32.86 -7.74
C PRO A 223 -11.34 -33.37 -6.53
N GLY A 224 -12.33 -34.24 -6.76
CA GLY A 224 -13.15 -34.82 -5.69
C GLY A 224 -12.52 -36.00 -4.93
N ARG A 225 -11.32 -36.45 -5.30
CA ARG A 225 -10.66 -37.57 -4.60
C ARG A 225 -10.13 -37.10 -3.25
N PHE A 226 -10.37 -37.87 -2.19
CA PHE A 226 -9.74 -37.61 -0.89
C PHE A 226 -8.23 -37.78 -0.95
N MET A 227 -7.51 -36.93 -0.21
CA MET A 227 -6.06 -37.01 -0.09
C MET A 227 -5.65 -37.95 1.02
N THR A 228 -4.61 -38.75 0.80
CA THR A 228 -3.98 -39.51 1.88
C THR A 228 -3.09 -38.60 2.74
N ARG A 229 -2.79 -39.03 3.97
CA ARG A 229 -1.84 -38.34 4.86
C ARG A 229 -0.44 -38.23 4.25
N ALA A 230 -0.02 -39.22 3.46
CA ALA A 230 1.22 -39.18 2.70
C ALA A 230 1.21 -38.12 1.59
N GLU A 231 0.10 -38.00 0.85
CA GLU A 231 -0.05 -36.99 -0.20
C GLU A 231 -0.10 -35.58 0.38
N ALA A 232 -0.82 -35.38 1.48
CA ALA A 232 -0.85 -34.12 2.22
C ALA A 232 0.54 -33.69 2.69
N ALA A 233 1.28 -34.61 3.32
CA ALA A 233 2.66 -34.38 3.73
C ALA A 233 3.56 -34.03 2.53
N THR A 234 3.42 -34.74 1.41
CA THR A 234 4.23 -34.50 0.22
C THR A 234 4.01 -33.11 -0.37
N VAL A 235 2.75 -32.68 -0.46
CA VAL A 235 2.42 -31.35 -1.00
C VAL A 235 2.90 -30.23 -0.08
N VAL A 236 2.76 -30.38 1.25
CA VAL A 236 3.30 -29.42 2.22
C VAL A 236 4.83 -29.39 2.17
N TYR A 237 5.48 -30.55 2.08
CA TYR A 237 6.92 -30.65 1.93
C TYR A 237 7.42 -29.89 0.69
N ARG A 238 6.76 -30.09 -0.46
CA ARG A 238 7.19 -29.49 -1.73
C ARG A 238 6.92 -27.99 -1.80
N SER A 239 5.92 -27.49 -1.09
CA SER A 239 5.40 -26.13 -1.28
C SER A 239 5.71 -25.17 -0.14
N CYS A 240 5.97 -25.67 1.08
CA CYS A 240 5.94 -24.83 2.29
C CYS A 240 7.25 -24.83 3.11
N LEU A 241 8.22 -25.70 2.80
CA LEU A 241 9.47 -25.78 3.56
C LEU A 241 10.37 -24.54 3.41
N VAL A 242 10.32 -23.93 2.23
CA VAL A 242 11.03 -22.69 1.91
C VAL A 242 9.98 -21.66 1.53
N ARG A 243 10.04 -20.52 2.18
CA ARG A 243 9.15 -19.39 1.94
C ARG A 243 10.02 -18.21 1.55
N PHE A 244 9.80 -17.75 0.34
CA PHE A 244 10.34 -16.49 -0.15
C PHE A 244 9.10 -15.70 -0.54
N SER A 245 8.82 -14.61 0.17
CA SER A 245 7.60 -13.83 0.02
C SER A 245 7.95 -12.36 -0.09
N ALA A 246 7.47 -11.71 -1.16
CA ALA A 246 7.53 -10.26 -1.27
C ALA A 246 6.55 -9.63 -0.26
N ARG A 247 6.96 -8.56 0.41
CA ARG A 247 6.08 -7.79 1.33
C ARG A 247 4.99 -7.03 0.59
N LYS A 248 5.25 -6.72 -0.68
CA LYS A 248 4.29 -6.18 -1.63
C LYS A 248 4.42 -7.00 -2.91
N ASP A 249 3.29 -7.37 -3.49
CA ASP A 249 3.21 -8.05 -4.78
C ASP A 249 3.38 -7.09 -5.96
N LYS A 250 3.38 -5.77 -5.71
CA LYS A 250 3.63 -4.72 -6.71
C LYS A 250 4.58 -3.64 -6.19
N PHE A 251 5.35 -3.04 -7.08
CA PHE A 251 6.24 -1.90 -6.77
C PHE A 251 6.55 -1.06 -8.02
N SER A 252 7.10 0.14 -7.85
CA SER A 252 7.35 1.13 -8.91
C SER A 252 8.76 1.73 -8.83
N PRO A 253 9.76 1.15 -9.52
CA PRO A 253 11.14 1.63 -9.51
C PRO A 253 11.38 2.79 -10.49
N ASP A 254 10.84 3.97 -10.17
CA ASP A 254 10.97 5.19 -11.00
C ASP A 254 11.93 6.24 -10.40
N GLY A 255 12.44 6.02 -9.20
CA GLY A 255 13.41 6.86 -8.51
C GLY A 255 12.80 8.04 -7.75
N ASP A 256 11.48 8.03 -7.50
CA ASP A 256 10.78 9.09 -6.77
C ASP A 256 10.86 8.95 -5.22
N GLY A 257 11.45 7.85 -4.72
CA GLY A 257 11.57 7.51 -3.31
C GLY A 257 10.41 6.71 -2.74
N VAL A 258 9.38 6.39 -3.53
CA VAL A 258 8.14 5.72 -3.12
C VAL A 258 7.99 4.39 -3.89
N ASP A 259 8.06 3.28 -3.15
CA ASP A 259 7.93 1.93 -3.72
C ASP A 259 8.98 1.58 -4.79
N ASP A 260 10.15 2.23 -4.73
CA ASP A 260 11.29 1.96 -5.62
C ASP A 260 11.91 0.57 -5.46
N THR A 261 11.69 -0.04 -4.29
CA THR A 261 12.25 -1.34 -3.98
C THR A 261 11.19 -2.26 -3.41
N VAL A 262 11.24 -3.52 -3.82
CA VAL A 262 10.49 -4.59 -3.19
C VAL A 262 11.39 -5.32 -2.20
N THR A 263 10.84 -5.59 -1.01
CA THR A 263 11.51 -6.35 0.05
C THR A 263 10.93 -7.75 0.11
N PHE A 264 11.78 -8.75 0.24
CA PHE A 264 11.40 -10.15 0.38
C PHE A 264 11.81 -10.69 1.74
N ASP A 265 10.88 -11.34 2.42
CA ASP A 265 11.15 -12.13 3.61
C ASP A 265 11.51 -13.57 3.20
N PHE A 266 12.62 -14.06 3.72
CA PHE A 266 13.12 -15.40 3.48
C PHE A 266 13.00 -16.21 4.77
N THR A 267 12.10 -17.19 4.77
CA THR A 267 11.90 -18.12 5.89
C THR A 267 12.04 -19.55 5.42
N TYR A 268 12.64 -20.40 6.25
CA TYR A 268 12.82 -21.82 5.99
C TYR A 268 12.83 -22.58 7.32
N LEU A 269 12.54 -23.88 7.29
CA LEU A 269 12.55 -24.67 8.52
C LEU A 269 13.99 -24.90 9.00
N LYS A 270 14.25 -24.60 10.28
CA LYS A 270 15.61 -24.36 10.81
C LYS A 270 16.40 -25.64 11.09
N ASN A 271 15.75 -26.80 11.27
CA ASN A 271 16.49 -28.03 11.58
C ASN A 271 17.25 -28.60 10.36
N GLN A 272 17.11 -27.97 9.18
CA GLN A 272 17.72 -28.45 7.93
C GLN A 272 19.21 -28.16 7.78
N SER A 273 19.90 -27.44 8.67
CA SER A 273 21.34 -27.13 8.50
C SER A 273 21.65 -26.61 7.08
N VAL A 274 20.94 -25.57 6.64
CA VAL A 274 21.09 -24.99 5.30
C VAL A 274 22.52 -24.47 5.10
N VAL A 275 23.15 -24.89 4.00
CA VAL A 275 24.55 -24.57 3.66
C VAL A 275 24.71 -23.76 2.37
N ALA A 276 23.69 -23.69 1.52
CA ALA A 276 23.69 -22.82 0.35
C ALA A 276 22.27 -22.35 0.02
N TRP A 277 22.18 -21.19 -0.62
CA TRP A 277 20.91 -20.61 -1.03
C TRP A 277 21.09 -19.75 -2.28
N GLN A 278 19.99 -19.55 -3.01
CA GLN A 278 19.90 -18.58 -4.10
C GLN A 278 18.43 -18.17 -4.25
N ALA A 279 18.16 -16.96 -4.69
CA ALA A 279 16.84 -16.60 -5.17
C ALA A 279 16.94 -15.96 -6.55
N VAL A 280 15.89 -16.11 -7.34
CA VAL A 280 15.84 -15.67 -8.73
C VAL A 280 14.58 -14.87 -8.95
N ILE A 281 14.71 -13.83 -9.77
CA ILE A 281 13.58 -13.13 -10.39
C ILE A 281 13.67 -13.44 -11.88
N ALA A 282 12.53 -13.81 -12.45
CA ALA A 282 12.39 -14.25 -13.82
C ALA A 282 11.18 -13.58 -14.48
N THR A 283 11.18 -13.56 -15.81
CA THR A 283 9.99 -13.18 -16.60
C THR A 283 8.83 -14.15 -16.36
N GLU A 284 7.62 -13.79 -16.82
CA GLU A 284 6.46 -14.70 -16.82
C GLU A 284 6.76 -16.05 -17.52
N SER A 285 7.65 -16.07 -18.52
CA SER A 285 8.13 -17.27 -19.21
C SER A 285 9.21 -18.05 -18.47
N LEU A 286 9.43 -17.77 -17.17
CA LEU A 286 10.44 -18.38 -16.31
C LEU A 286 11.89 -18.16 -16.77
N SER A 287 12.15 -17.10 -17.56
CA SER A 287 13.52 -16.74 -17.97
C SER A 287 14.17 -15.85 -16.91
N PRO A 288 15.26 -16.27 -16.24
CA PRO A 288 15.90 -15.48 -15.18
C PRO A 288 16.41 -14.13 -15.67
N VAL A 289 16.16 -13.07 -14.90
CA VAL A 289 16.63 -11.69 -15.16
C VAL A 289 17.50 -11.15 -14.04
N TYR A 290 17.30 -11.64 -12.81
CA TYR A 290 18.07 -11.23 -11.64
C TYR A 290 18.31 -12.40 -10.67
N TYR A 291 19.48 -12.41 -10.01
CA TYR A 291 19.84 -13.40 -9.01
C TYR A 291 20.29 -12.76 -7.71
N PHE A 292 19.67 -13.18 -6.61
CA PHE A 292 20.23 -13.04 -5.27
C PHE A 292 21.23 -14.15 -5.02
N ASN A 293 22.42 -13.81 -4.53
CA ASN A 293 23.54 -14.76 -4.34
C ASN A 293 23.89 -15.53 -5.64
N PRO A 294 24.25 -14.83 -6.75
CA PRO A 294 24.52 -15.46 -8.04
C PRO A 294 25.64 -16.51 -7.96
N SER A 295 26.66 -16.26 -7.14
CA SER A 295 27.78 -17.19 -6.92
C SER A 295 27.50 -18.33 -5.95
N GLN A 296 26.27 -18.43 -5.41
CA GLN A 296 25.88 -19.42 -4.40
C GLN A 296 26.87 -19.51 -3.25
N ILE A 297 27.30 -18.36 -2.73
CA ILE A 297 28.22 -18.28 -1.61
C ILE A 297 27.63 -19.14 -0.47
N PRO A 298 28.41 -20.09 0.10
CA PRO A 298 27.94 -20.94 1.17
C PRO A 298 27.48 -20.14 2.39
N GLY A 299 26.41 -20.60 3.02
CA GLY A 299 25.83 -19.99 4.19
C GLY A 299 24.31 -20.12 4.23
N GLN A 300 23.74 -19.63 5.33
CA GLN A 300 22.31 -19.50 5.48
C GLN A 300 21.79 -18.30 4.68
N PRO A 301 20.57 -18.36 4.13
CA PRO A 301 19.95 -17.20 3.51
C PRO A 301 19.73 -16.10 4.56
N PRO A 302 19.91 -14.82 4.19
CA PRO A 302 19.54 -13.70 5.05
C PRO A 302 18.03 -13.71 5.28
N ALA A 303 17.57 -13.17 6.41
CA ALA A 303 16.14 -13.08 6.71
C ALA A 303 15.38 -12.20 5.71
N VAL A 304 16.06 -11.20 5.15
CA VAL A 304 15.49 -10.20 4.25
C VAL A 304 16.46 -9.90 3.10
N VAL A 305 15.94 -9.74 1.89
CA VAL A 305 16.63 -9.18 0.72
C VAL A 305 15.75 -8.16 0.03
N SER A 306 16.34 -7.24 -0.75
CA SER A 306 15.60 -6.24 -1.52
C SER A 306 16.04 -6.19 -2.97
N TRP A 307 15.12 -5.79 -3.84
CA TRP A 307 15.35 -5.61 -5.26
C TRP A 307 14.76 -4.30 -5.74
N ASP A 308 15.46 -3.64 -6.67
CA ASP A 308 15.17 -2.31 -7.20
C ASP A 308 14.67 -2.34 -8.65
N GLY A 309 14.27 -3.51 -9.15
CA GLY A 309 13.74 -3.67 -10.51
C GLY A 309 14.81 -3.68 -11.60
N ARG A 310 16.09 -3.85 -11.27
CA ARG A 310 17.18 -3.94 -12.25
C ARG A 310 17.62 -5.37 -12.52
N ASP A 311 18.13 -5.62 -13.72
CA ASP A 311 18.79 -6.88 -14.06
C ASP A 311 20.18 -7.00 -13.39
N ASN A 312 20.84 -8.16 -13.55
CA ASN A 312 22.19 -8.37 -13.02
C ASN A 312 23.27 -7.43 -13.59
N ALA A 313 23.01 -6.75 -14.70
CA ALA A 313 23.90 -5.76 -15.30
C ALA A 313 23.60 -4.32 -14.83
N GLY A 314 22.56 -4.12 -14.01
CA GLY A 314 22.13 -2.83 -13.49
C GLY A 314 21.18 -2.06 -14.42
N ASN A 315 20.69 -2.68 -15.51
CA ASN A 315 19.73 -2.04 -16.40
C ASN A 315 18.32 -2.12 -15.78
N PRO A 316 17.50 -1.04 -15.86
CA PRO A 316 16.12 -1.09 -15.42
C PRO A 316 15.32 -2.05 -16.30
N LEU A 317 14.49 -2.88 -15.68
CA LEU A 317 13.60 -3.79 -16.39
C LEU A 317 12.29 -3.10 -16.78
N PRO A 318 11.68 -3.49 -17.90
CA PRO A 318 10.41 -2.93 -18.33
C PRO A 318 9.27 -3.32 -17.37
N PRO A 319 8.21 -2.49 -17.27
CA PRO A 319 6.99 -2.84 -16.54
C PRO A 319 6.39 -4.15 -17.05
N GLY A 320 5.87 -4.96 -16.12
CA GLY A 320 5.25 -6.23 -16.45
C GLY A 320 5.18 -7.20 -15.27
N LEU A 321 4.63 -8.38 -15.56
CA LEU A 321 4.58 -9.49 -14.62
C LEU A 321 5.92 -10.25 -14.63
N TYR A 322 6.53 -10.30 -13.46
CA TYR A 322 7.67 -11.14 -13.15
C TYR A 322 7.25 -12.24 -12.18
N VAL A 323 8.11 -13.22 -11.99
CA VAL A 323 7.96 -14.24 -10.96
C VAL A 323 9.25 -14.36 -10.17
N TYR A 324 9.14 -14.80 -8.93
CA TYR A 324 10.29 -15.05 -8.07
C TYR A 324 10.21 -16.42 -7.42
N GLN A 325 11.39 -17.00 -7.18
CA GLN A 325 11.54 -18.28 -6.51
C GLN A 325 12.88 -18.31 -5.76
N ALA A 326 12.91 -18.96 -4.60
CA ALA A 326 14.13 -19.26 -3.89
C ALA A 326 14.42 -20.75 -3.89
N ARG A 327 15.70 -21.08 -3.73
CA ARG A 327 16.19 -22.42 -3.41
C ARG A 327 17.11 -22.38 -2.20
N VAL A 328 17.06 -23.43 -1.40
CA VAL A 328 18.05 -23.72 -0.36
C VAL A 328 18.57 -25.13 -0.52
N GLN A 329 19.80 -25.36 -0.09
CA GLN A 329 20.43 -26.67 -0.06
C GLN A 329 20.90 -26.96 1.36
N ASP A 330 20.57 -28.14 1.87
CA ASP A 330 21.02 -28.59 3.18
C ASP A 330 22.41 -29.25 3.16
N ALA A 331 22.96 -29.48 4.36
CA ALA A 331 24.24 -30.15 4.54
C ALA A 331 24.29 -31.59 3.99
N ARG A 332 23.13 -32.21 3.71
CA ARG A 332 23.02 -33.55 3.09
C ARG A 332 22.92 -33.46 1.56
N GLY A 333 22.97 -32.26 0.99
CA GLY A 333 22.89 -32.00 -0.45
C GLY A 333 21.47 -31.99 -1.02
N ARG A 334 20.42 -32.08 -0.19
CA ARG A 334 19.02 -31.99 -0.63
C ARG A 334 18.70 -30.54 -0.97
N VAL A 335 18.02 -30.33 -2.09
CA VAL A 335 17.60 -29.00 -2.57
C VAL A 335 16.10 -28.84 -2.38
N PHE A 336 15.71 -27.71 -1.84
CA PHE A 336 14.32 -27.34 -1.59
C PHE A 336 14.05 -26.01 -2.29
N PHE A 337 12.85 -25.89 -2.87
CA PHE A 337 12.41 -24.69 -3.56
C PHE A 337 11.26 -24.05 -2.81
N SER A 338 11.17 -22.72 -2.87
CA SER A 338 9.91 -22.05 -2.57
C SER A 338 8.95 -22.24 -3.74
N VAL A 339 7.67 -22.03 -3.48
CA VAL A 339 6.69 -21.84 -4.57
C VAL A 339 7.07 -20.61 -5.38
N THR A 340 6.88 -20.71 -6.69
CA THR A 340 7.01 -19.58 -7.61
C THR A 340 5.82 -18.64 -7.39
N LYS A 341 6.10 -17.36 -7.14
CA LYS A 341 5.06 -16.35 -6.88
C LYS A 341 5.15 -15.19 -7.87
N PRO A 342 4.02 -14.54 -8.19
CA PRO A 342 3.98 -13.38 -9.08
C PRO A 342 4.50 -12.13 -8.39
N LEU A 343 5.12 -11.23 -9.16
CA LEU A 343 5.55 -9.89 -8.75
C LEU A 343 5.32 -8.92 -9.91
N TYR A 344 4.57 -7.86 -9.67
CA TYR A 344 4.27 -6.85 -10.67
C TYR A 344 5.26 -5.68 -10.54
N LEU A 345 6.02 -5.43 -11.60
CA LEU A 345 6.79 -4.20 -11.76
C LEU A 345 5.93 -3.23 -12.57
N GLU A 346 5.54 -2.14 -11.95
CA GLU A 346 4.77 -1.07 -12.59
C GLU A 346 5.60 0.21 -12.60
N ILE A 347 5.17 1.24 -13.33
CA ILE A 347 5.80 2.57 -13.26
C ILE A 347 4.67 3.57 -13.06
N HIS A 348 4.61 4.13 -11.86
CA HIS A 348 3.65 5.14 -11.41
C HIS A 348 4.34 6.50 -11.30
N SER A 349 4.67 7.09 -12.45
CA SER A 349 5.36 8.37 -12.49
C SER A 349 4.39 9.56 -12.41
N LEU A 350 4.76 10.58 -11.63
CA LEU A 350 4.16 11.90 -11.67
C LEU A 350 5.24 12.95 -11.99
N GLU A 351 5.18 13.48 -13.20
CA GLU A 351 5.93 14.67 -13.58
C GLU A 351 5.04 15.90 -13.48
N ALA A 352 5.59 17.02 -13.02
CA ALA A 352 4.85 18.25 -12.86
C ALA A 352 5.71 19.45 -13.21
N SER A 353 5.10 20.41 -13.90
CA SER A 353 5.72 21.68 -14.27
C SER A 353 4.69 22.80 -14.19
N LEU A 354 5.16 24.03 -14.20
CA LEU A 354 4.30 25.21 -14.25
C LEU A 354 4.90 26.29 -15.13
N TYR A 355 4.03 27.16 -15.64
CA TYR A 355 4.43 28.30 -16.42
C TYR A 355 3.42 29.46 -16.25
N PRO A 356 3.90 30.71 -16.10
CA PRO A 356 5.31 31.11 -15.96
C PRO A 356 5.86 30.82 -14.55
N THR A 357 7.19 30.79 -14.41
CA THR A 357 7.87 30.59 -13.11
C THR A 357 7.87 31.82 -12.22
N GLU A 358 7.57 32.99 -12.78
CA GLU A 358 7.33 34.25 -12.06
C GLU A 358 5.97 34.78 -12.49
N CYS A 359 5.11 35.10 -11.51
CA CYS A 359 3.76 35.59 -11.77
C CYS A 359 3.51 36.92 -11.06
N VAL A 360 2.83 37.82 -11.77
CA VAL A 360 2.21 39.02 -11.19
C VAL A 360 0.73 38.76 -10.86
N ASP A 361 0.14 39.63 -10.04
CA ASP A 361 -1.29 39.55 -9.73
C ASP A 361 -2.15 39.68 -10.99
N GLY A 362 -3.20 38.87 -11.09
CA GLY A 362 -4.08 38.79 -12.27
C GLY A 362 -3.52 37.95 -13.42
N GLN A 363 -2.27 37.49 -13.36
CA GLN A 363 -1.68 36.63 -14.39
C GLN A 363 -2.16 35.18 -14.26
N THR A 364 -2.40 34.51 -15.38
CA THR A 364 -2.69 33.09 -15.41
C THR A 364 -1.43 32.26 -15.22
N LEU A 365 -1.44 31.39 -14.22
CA LEU A 365 -0.48 30.33 -14.00
C LEU A 365 -1.07 29.01 -14.52
N THR A 366 -0.38 28.38 -15.45
CA THR A 366 -0.73 27.07 -15.97
C THR A 366 0.10 26.02 -15.23
N VAL A 367 -0.56 25.08 -14.56
CA VAL A 367 0.06 23.90 -13.94
C VAL A 367 -0.21 22.71 -14.83
N ILE A 368 0.85 22.00 -15.20
CA ILE A 368 0.82 20.82 -16.06
C ILE A 368 1.36 19.64 -15.26
N ALA A 369 0.65 18.53 -15.28
CA ALA A 369 1.10 17.27 -14.72
C ALA A 369 0.99 16.14 -15.74
N GLU A 370 2.01 15.31 -15.81
CA GLU A 370 2.07 14.13 -16.67
C GLU A 370 2.12 12.88 -15.80
N THR A 371 1.22 11.93 -16.07
CA THR A 371 1.15 10.66 -15.32
C THR A 371 1.35 9.46 -16.22
N VAL A 372 2.09 8.48 -15.72
CA VAL A 372 2.19 7.13 -16.30
C VAL A 372 1.94 6.12 -15.18
N PRO A 373 1.01 5.15 -15.34
CA PRO A 373 -0.05 5.08 -16.34
C PRO A 373 -1.07 6.23 -16.17
N GLN A 374 -2.28 6.09 -16.72
CA GLN A 374 -3.33 7.08 -16.51
C GLN A 374 -3.73 7.13 -15.03
N ALA A 375 -3.76 8.34 -14.46
CA ALA A 375 -4.25 8.55 -13.10
C ALA A 375 -5.79 8.63 -13.11
N SER A 376 -6.42 8.29 -11.98
CA SER A 376 -7.86 8.43 -11.80
C SER A 376 -8.27 9.88 -11.52
N ARG A 377 -7.39 10.62 -10.84
CA ARG A 377 -7.59 12.02 -10.46
C ARG A 377 -6.24 12.67 -10.24
N VAL A 378 -6.09 13.92 -10.68
CA VAL A 378 -4.93 14.75 -10.35
C VAL A 378 -5.42 16.07 -9.76
N THR A 379 -4.81 16.50 -8.66
CA THR A 379 -5.14 17.74 -7.96
C THR A 379 -3.90 18.59 -7.74
N ALA A 380 -4.04 19.90 -7.74
CA ALA A 380 -3.02 20.86 -7.35
C ALA A 380 -3.50 21.65 -6.13
N GLN A 381 -2.67 21.67 -5.08
CA GLN A 381 -2.88 22.45 -3.88
C GLN A 381 -1.90 23.61 -3.85
N PHE A 382 -2.45 24.83 -3.89
CA PHE A 382 -1.69 26.08 -3.73
C PHE A 382 -1.59 26.44 -2.24
N ALA A 383 -0.59 27.25 -1.87
CA ALA A 383 -0.36 27.64 -0.48
C ALA A 383 -1.64 28.17 0.21
N ALA A 384 -1.98 27.58 1.36
CA ALA A 384 -3.15 27.92 2.18
C ALA A 384 -4.54 27.81 1.50
N GLY A 385 -4.64 27.17 0.32
CA GLY A 385 -5.89 26.96 -0.41
C GLY A 385 -6.38 25.50 -0.43
N PRO A 386 -7.64 25.25 -0.80
CA PRO A 386 -8.13 23.90 -1.08
C PRO A 386 -7.47 23.34 -2.35
N ALA A 387 -7.31 22.02 -2.41
CA ALA A 387 -6.86 21.34 -3.61
C ALA A 387 -7.87 21.54 -4.76
N ARG A 388 -7.36 21.77 -5.97
CA ARG A 388 -8.16 21.96 -7.19
C ARG A 388 -7.86 20.83 -8.17
N THR A 389 -8.91 20.24 -8.75
CA THR A 389 -8.76 19.15 -9.71
C THR A 389 -8.29 19.67 -11.07
N LEU A 390 -7.30 19.01 -11.67
CA LEU A 390 -6.85 19.28 -13.02
C LEU A 390 -7.77 18.59 -14.04
N SER A 391 -7.90 19.15 -15.23
CA SER A 391 -8.62 18.52 -16.34
C SER A 391 -7.65 17.78 -17.27
N SER A 392 -8.10 16.69 -17.88
CA SER A 392 -7.33 15.92 -18.84
C SER A 392 -8.24 15.44 -19.97
N SER A 393 -7.72 15.44 -21.21
CA SER A 393 -8.41 14.92 -22.39
C SER A 393 -7.98 13.49 -22.75
N ASP A 394 -6.80 13.07 -22.32
CA ASP A 394 -6.16 11.79 -22.64
C ASP A 394 -5.91 10.91 -21.41
N GLY A 395 -6.22 11.39 -20.20
CA GLY A 395 -5.98 10.75 -18.91
C GLY A 395 -4.51 10.72 -18.47
N LYS A 396 -3.59 11.32 -19.24
CA LYS A 396 -2.14 11.31 -18.99
C LYS A 396 -1.60 12.71 -18.77
N THR A 397 -2.08 13.67 -19.53
CA THR A 397 -1.70 15.07 -19.45
C THR A 397 -2.82 15.83 -18.75
N TRP A 398 -2.51 16.42 -17.60
CA TRP A 398 -3.45 17.09 -16.74
C TRP A 398 -3.07 18.56 -16.67
N VAL A 399 -4.05 19.45 -16.84
CA VAL A 399 -3.82 20.89 -16.88
C VAL A 399 -4.84 21.60 -15.99
N ILE A 400 -4.37 22.64 -15.28
CA ILE A 400 -5.25 23.64 -14.68
C ILE A 400 -4.65 25.02 -14.90
N GLU A 401 -5.50 25.97 -15.25
CA GLU A 401 -5.17 27.38 -15.32
C GLU A 401 -5.76 28.09 -14.11
N VAL A 402 -4.91 28.82 -13.39
CA VAL A 402 -5.29 29.54 -12.18
C VAL A 402 -4.79 30.97 -12.26
N THR A 403 -5.68 31.94 -12.05
CA THR A 403 -5.29 33.33 -11.88
C THR A 403 -4.58 33.51 -10.54
N VAL A 404 -3.34 33.99 -10.58
CA VAL A 404 -2.54 34.29 -9.38
C VAL A 404 -3.02 35.59 -8.76
N GLY A 405 -3.19 35.59 -7.44
CA GLY A 405 -3.61 36.76 -6.69
C GLY A 405 -3.82 36.45 -5.21
N PRO A 406 -4.31 37.43 -4.44
CA PRO A 406 -4.57 37.28 -3.01
C PRO A 406 -5.52 36.12 -2.70
N PRO A 407 -5.36 35.45 -1.54
CA PRO A 407 -4.50 35.81 -0.41
C PRO A 407 -3.08 35.19 -0.46
N LEU A 408 -2.59 34.70 -1.61
CA LEU A 408 -1.26 34.09 -1.71
C LEU A 408 -0.16 35.09 -1.31
N PRO A 409 0.78 34.77 -0.41
CA PRO A 409 1.86 35.69 -0.02
C PRO A 409 2.86 35.95 -1.15
N LEU A 410 3.67 37.01 -1.03
CA LEU A 410 4.76 37.30 -1.96
C LEU A 410 5.90 36.29 -1.82
N GLY A 411 6.70 36.20 -2.89
CA GLY A 411 7.87 35.35 -2.98
C GLY A 411 7.53 33.92 -3.38
N ARG A 412 8.46 33.00 -3.15
CA ARG A 412 8.38 31.60 -3.55
C ARG A 412 7.15 30.88 -2.99
N GLN A 413 6.22 30.53 -3.87
CA GLN A 413 5.00 29.81 -3.56
C GLN A 413 5.10 28.33 -3.98
N PRO A 414 4.81 27.38 -3.08
CA PRO A 414 4.70 25.97 -3.43
C PRO A 414 3.35 25.65 -4.08
N VAL A 415 3.36 24.74 -5.05
CA VAL A 415 2.18 24.06 -5.58
C VAL A 415 2.42 22.56 -5.45
N THR A 416 1.62 21.90 -4.63
CA THR A 416 1.70 20.46 -4.41
C THR A 416 0.71 19.76 -5.34
N ILE A 417 1.22 19.01 -6.31
CA ILE A 417 0.42 18.19 -7.21
C ILE A 417 0.32 16.79 -6.61
N THR A 418 -0.88 16.25 -6.56
CA THR A 418 -1.18 14.90 -6.09
C THR A 418 -1.93 14.14 -7.18
N ALA A 419 -1.40 13.00 -7.61
CA ALA A 419 -2.01 12.09 -8.57
C ALA A 419 -2.44 10.79 -7.88
N ASP A 420 -3.72 10.45 -8.01
CA ASP A 420 -4.32 9.25 -7.45
C ASP A 420 -4.38 8.15 -8.53
N PHE A 421 -3.63 7.08 -8.32
CA PHE A 421 -3.71 5.83 -9.08
C PHE A 421 -4.64 4.84 -8.35
N PRO A 422 -5.08 3.74 -8.99
CA PRO A 422 -6.03 2.79 -8.38
C PRO A 422 -5.58 2.22 -7.02
N ASP A 423 -4.28 2.05 -6.82
CA ASP A 423 -3.69 1.41 -5.63
C ASP A 423 -2.62 2.25 -4.92
N THR A 424 -2.28 3.43 -5.45
CA THR A 424 -1.27 4.31 -4.84
C THR A 424 -1.50 5.78 -5.18
N THR A 425 -0.80 6.67 -4.49
CA THR A 425 -0.83 8.11 -4.74
C THR A 425 0.60 8.61 -4.92
N ARG A 426 0.80 9.58 -5.80
CA ARG A 426 2.07 10.27 -6.02
C ARG A 426 1.92 11.74 -5.78
N THR A 427 2.95 12.35 -5.19
CA THR A 427 2.94 13.78 -4.86
C THR A 427 4.23 14.44 -5.32
N LYS A 428 4.11 15.56 -6.03
CA LYS A 428 5.24 16.37 -6.49
C LYS A 428 5.00 17.84 -6.20
N THR A 429 5.99 18.51 -5.62
CA THR A 429 5.90 19.95 -5.33
C THR A 429 6.74 20.73 -6.33
N VAL A 430 6.09 21.67 -7.02
CA VAL A 430 6.75 22.66 -7.89
C VAL A 430 6.61 24.05 -7.27
N TYR A 431 7.35 25.02 -7.79
CA TYR A 431 7.41 26.36 -7.23
C TYR A 431 7.31 27.42 -8.32
N PHE A 432 6.60 28.50 -8.02
CA PHE A 432 6.65 29.76 -8.77
C PHE A 432 6.94 30.91 -7.82
N GLU A 433 7.44 32.02 -8.33
CA GLU A 433 7.69 33.24 -7.57
C GLU A 433 6.53 34.22 -7.80
N ARG A 434 5.87 34.68 -6.72
CA ARG A 434 4.94 35.81 -6.82
C ARG A 434 5.73 37.11 -6.64
N VAL A 435 5.86 37.90 -7.71
CA VAL A 435 6.80 39.04 -7.77
C VAL A 435 6.16 40.42 -7.60
N GLN A 436 4.83 40.53 -7.61
CA GLN A 436 4.15 41.83 -7.48
C GLN A 436 3.00 41.77 -6.46
N ASP A 437 2.94 42.80 -5.62
CA ASP A 437 1.90 43.02 -4.61
C ASP A 437 1.01 44.19 -5.03
N THR A 438 0.49 44.22 -6.25
CA THR A 438 -0.35 45.34 -6.71
C THR A 438 -1.65 44.80 -7.29
N TRP A 439 -2.70 44.80 -6.47
CA TRP A 439 -4.02 44.32 -6.84
C TRP A 439 -5.11 45.23 -6.28
N LEU A 440 -6.29 45.20 -6.90
CA LEU A 440 -7.49 45.92 -6.47
C LEU A 440 -8.72 45.06 -6.76
N LEU A 441 -9.55 44.86 -5.73
CA LEU A 441 -10.91 44.33 -5.80
C LEU A 441 -11.87 45.47 -5.49
N ALA A 442 -13.00 45.54 -6.19
CA ALA A 442 -13.97 46.61 -6.04
C ALA A 442 -15.38 46.07 -5.84
N ALA A 443 -16.17 46.79 -5.05
CA ALA A 443 -17.58 46.58 -4.86
C ALA A 443 -18.30 47.94 -4.82
N VAL A 444 -19.54 47.93 -5.27
CA VAL A 444 -20.49 49.03 -5.07
C VAL A 444 -21.64 48.42 -4.26
N GLU A 445 -22.28 49.18 -3.38
CA GLU A 445 -23.46 48.79 -2.59
C GLU A 445 -24.40 50.00 -2.38
N PRO A 446 -25.71 49.82 -2.18
CA PRO A 446 -26.47 48.57 -2.29
C PRO A 446 -26.81 48.23 -3.74
N ASN A 447 -27.28 47.01 -3.98
CA ASN A 447 -27.82 46.54 -5.26
C ASN A 447 -29.21 45.93 -5.02
N PRO A 448 -30.30 46.43 -5.63
CA PRO A 448 -30.39 47.63 -6.47
C PRO A 448 -30.26 48.94 -5.67
N ALA A 449 -30.14 50.07 -6.36
CA ALA A 449 -30.13 51.41 -5.77
C ALA A 449 -31.07 52.39 -6.48
N SER A 450 -31.70 53.31 -5.76
CA SER A 450 -32.65 54.28 -6.28
C SER A 450 -32.05 55.63 -6.64
N TRP A 451 -32.84 56.46 -7.34
CA TRP A 451 -32.49 57.85 -7.58
C TRP A 451 -32.16 58.59 -6.29
N ASN A 452 -31.14 59.45 -6.33
CA ASN A 452 -30.64 60.19 -5.17
C ASN A 452 -30.16 59.31 -4.00
N GLN A 453 -30.13 57.98 -4.14
CA GLN A 453 -29.58 57.09 -3.13
C GLN A 453 -28.06 57.20 -3.10
N LEU A 454 -27.49 57.05 -1.91
CA LEU A 454 -26.06 57.04 -1.72
C LEU A 454 -25.51 55.64 -1.97
N LEU A 455 -24.69 55.49 -3.02
CA LEU A 455 -23.89 54.31 -3.26
C LEU A 455 -22.67 54.35 -2.34
N ARG A 456 -22.39 53.25 -1.68
CA ARG A 456 -21.12 52.95 -1.05
C ARG A 456 -20.19 52.33 -2.09
N LEU A 457 -19.00 52.90 -2.20
CA LEU A 457 -17.92 52.44 -3.05
C LEU A 457 -16.89 51.80 -2.12
N GLU A 458 -16.65 50.50 -2.27
CA GLU A 458 -15.70 49.76 -1.44
C GLU A 458 -14.62 49.16 -2.33
N ALA A 459 -13.36 49.22 -1.88
CA ALA A 459 -12.28 48.52 -2.54
C ALA A 459 -11.33 47.87 -1.53
N LEU A 460 -10.82 46.70 -1.88
CA LEU A 460 -9.73 46.03 -1.18
C LEU A 460 -8.51 46.04 -2.09
N THR A 461 -7.34 46.36 -1.54
CA THR A 461 -6.09 46.45 -2.30
C THR A 461 -4.94 45.81 -1.56
N SER A 462 -3.83 45.64 -2.26
CA SER A 462 -2.54 45.35 -1.64
C SER A 462 -2.02 46.50 -0.78
N HIS A 463 -0.96 46.21 -0.02
CA HIS A 463 -0.27 47.19 0.82
C HIS A 463 0.51 48.22 -0.01
N SER A 464 0.89 47.90 -1.25
CA SER A 464 1.61 48.83 -2.13
C SER A 464 0.74 49.94 -2.70
N VAL A 465 -0.59 49.77 -2.72
CA VAL A 465 -1.53 50.80 -3.19
C VAL A 465 -1.70 51.87 -2.12
N THR A 466 -1.39 53.12 -2.48
CA THR A 466 -1.43 54.28 -1.59
C THR A 466 -2.61 55.21 -1.84
N GLU A 467 -3.30 55.05 -2.97
CA GLU A 467 -4.43 55.87 -3.37
C GLU A 467 -5.40 55.04 -4.21
N VAL A 468 -6.70 55.18 -3.98
CA VAL A 468 -7.74 54.59 -4.82
C VAL A 468 -8.74 55.67 -5.24
N THR A 469 -8.96 55.79 -6.54
CA THR A 469 -9.98 56.65 -7.13
C THR A 469 -11.05 55.83 -7.82
N VAL A 470 -12.27 56.37 -7.95
CA VAL A 470 -13.37 55.74 -8.67
C VAL A 470 -13.99 56.76 -9.61
N SER A 471 -13.94 56.49 -10.91
CA SER A 471 -14.68 57.24 -11.92
C SER A 471 -16.05 56.60 -12.10
N LEU A 472 -17.12 57.30 -11.73
CA LEU A 472 -18.51 56.85 -11.93
C LEU A 472 -19.40 58.06 -12.24
N PHE A 473 -20.28 57.93 -13.23
CA PHE A 473 -21.13 59.01 -13.74
C PHE A 473 -20.34 60.26 -14.17
N GLU A 474 -19.18 60.04 -14.81
CA GLU A 474 -18.26 61.10 -15.25
C GLU A 474 -17.64 61.94 -14.11
N GLU A 475 -17.78 61.48 -12.86
CA GLU A 475 -17.18 62.10 -11.69
C GLU A 475 -16.18 61.18 -10.99
N ASP A 476 -15.01 61.72 -10.65
CA ASP A 476 -13.99 61.02 -9.88
C ASP A 476 -14.24 61.19 -8.37
N THR A 477 -14.23 60.07 -7.63
CA THR A 477 -14.22 60.01 -6.16
C THR A 477 -12.86 59.51 -5.70
N VAL A 478 -12.17 60.23 -4.81
CA VAL A 478 -11.04 59.65 -4.06
C VAL A 478 -11.59 58.89 -2.86
N LEU A 479 -11.26 57.61 -2.71
CA LEU A 479 -11.70 56.79 -1.58
C LEU A 479 -10.83 57.04 -0.35
N GLY A 480 -11.46 57.07 0.82
CA GLY A 480 -10.75 57.13 2.10
C GLY A 480 -10.35 55.73 2.58
N GLN A 481 -9.14 55.59 3.10
CA GLN A 481 -8.68 54.32 3.66
C GLN A 481 -9.25 54.13 5.08
N SER A 482 -10.11 53.12 5.27
CA SER A 482 -10.74 52.83 6.56
C SER A 482 -9.86 51.93 7.44
N SER A 483 -9.08 51.05 6.82
CA SER A 483 -8.01 50.24 7.43
C SER A 483 -6.99 49.86 6.35
N GLN A 484 -5.83 49.31 6.72
CA GLN A 484 -4.77 49.01 5.75
C GLN A 484 -5.29 48.12 4.61
N GLY A 485 -5.24 48.64 3.37
CA GLY A 485 -5.75 47.96 2.18
C GLY A 485 -7.27 47.99 1.99
N ALA A 486 -8.05 48.60 2.88
CA ALA A 486 -9.50 48.75 2.74
C ALA A 486 -9.90 50.21 2.51
N TRP A 487 -10.62 50.46 1.43
CA TRP A 487 -10.95 51.78 0.94
C TRP A 487 -12.47 51.92 0.82
N THR A 488 -12.99 53.05 1.27
CA THR A 488 -14.42 53.34 1.26
C THR A 488 -14.67 54.76 0.79
N GLY A 489 -15.73 54.94 0.02
CA GLY A 489 -16.23 56.24 -0.39
C GLY A 489 -17.72 56.15 -0.67
N GLN A 490 -18.30 57.28 -1.05
CA GLN A 490 -19.72 57.38 -1.31
C GLN A 490 -19.96 58.22 -2.57
N ARG A 491 -20.96 57.85 -3.36
CA ARG A 491 -21.40 58.60 -4.54
C ARG A 491 -22.91 58.57 -4.61
N GLN A 492 -23.53 59.73 -4.79
CA GLN A 492 -24.97 59.80 -4.96
C GLN A 492 -25.33 59.43 -6.40
N VAL A 493 -26.38 58.63 -6.57
CA VAL A 493 -26.96 58.35 -7.89
C VAL A 493 -27.58 59.64 -8.45
N PRO A 494 -27.12 60.15 -9.60
CA PRO A 494 -27.70 61.36 -10.20
C PRO A 494 -29.12 61.09 -10.69
N PHE A 495 -30.01 62.06 -10.51
CA PHE A 495 -31.40 61.96 -10.98
C PHE A 495 -31.47 62.09 -12.52
N GLY A 496 -32.23 61.20 -13.17
CA GLY A 496 -32.62 61.36 -14.58
C GLY A 496 -31.53 61.06 -15.61
N ILE A 497 -30.54 60.22 -15.27
CA ILE A 497 -29.57 59.74 -16.27
C ILE A 497 -30.26 58.75 -17.24
N PRO A 498 -29.87 58.73 -18.54
CA PRO A 498 -30.45 57.81 -19.51
C PRO A 498 -30.32 56.33 -19.10
N SER A 499 -31.22 55.47 -19.59
CA SER A 499 -31.00 54.03 -19.48
C SER A 499 -29.73 53.61 -20.20
N GLY A 500 -29.00 52.66 -19.61
CA GLY A 500 -27.71 52.24 -20.14
C GLY A 500 -26.77 51.65 -19.08
N PHE A 501 -25.58 51.29 -19.51
CA PHE A 501 -24.52 50.75 -18.65
C PHE A 501 -23.52 51.83 -18.27
N TYR A 502 -23.27 51.98 -16.98
CA TYR A 502 -22.36 52.96 -16.40
C TYR A 502 -21.22 52.22 -15.69
N PRO A 503 -19.97 52.34 -16.18
CA PRO A 503 -18.84 51.71 -15.52
C PRO A 503 -18.40 52.53 -14.31
N ALA A 504 -18.37 51.90 -13.13
CA ALA A 504 -17.61 52.40 -11.99
C ALA A 504 -16.17 51.87 -12.13
N VAL A 505 -15.26 52.71 -12.60
CA VAL A 505 -13.85 52.34 -12.81
C VAL A 505 -13.03 52.73 -11.58
N PHE A 506 -12.70 51.74 -10.77
CA PHE A 506 -11.81 51.88 -9.63
C PHE A 506 -10.36 51.81 -10.12
N THR A 507 -9.53 52.78 -9.75
CA THR A 507 -8.10 52.86 -10.10
C THR A 507 -7.28 53.01 -8.82
N GLY A 508 -6.47 52.00 -8.51
CA GLY A 508 -5.50 52.02 -7.43
C GLY A 508 -4.13 52.44 -7.96
N LYS A 509 -3.45 53.34 -7.27
CA LYS A 509 -2.09 53.79 -7.58
C LYS A 509 -1.12 53.34 -6.51
N ALA A 510 -0.06 52.67 -6.92
CA ALA A 510 0.99 52.16 -6.03
C ALA A 510 2.14 53.15 -5.81
N GLU A 511 2.94 52.94 -4.76
CA GLU A 511 4.14 53.76 -4.45
C GLU A 511 5.14 53.83 -5.60
N ASP A 512 5.28 52.74 -6.37
CA ASP A 512 6.18 52.65 -7.53
C ASP A 512 5.61 53.35 -8.79
N GLY A 513 4.45 53.98 -8.67
CA GLY A 513 3.77 54.71 -9.74
C GLY A 513 2.93 53.84 -10.67
N LYS A 514 2.89 52.51 -10.49
CA LYS A 514 2.01 51.63 -11.26
C LYS A 514 0.56 51.82 -10.85
N THR A 515 -0.35 51.60 -11.79
CA THR A 515 -1.79 51.65 -11.56
C THR A 515 -2.43 50.29 -11.82
N VAL A 516 -3.40 49.92 -11.00
CA VAL A 516 -4.27 48.75 -11.18
C VAL A 516 -5.72 49.23 -11.23
N SER A 517 -6.57 48.60 -12.04
CA SER A 517 -7.98 49.01 -12.14
C SER A 517 -8.94 47.83 -12.09
N ALA A 518 -10.10 48.04 -11.49
CA ALA A 518 -11.24 47.13 -11.54
C ALA A 518 -12.50 47.91 -11.96
N THR A 519 -13.42 47.26 -12.69
CA THR A 519 -14.64 47.92 -13.16
C THR A 519 -15.87 47.17 -12.66
N VAL A 520 -16.79 47.91 -12.03
CA VAL A 520 -18.12 47.40 -11.66
C VAL A 520 -19.16 48.06 -12.58
N TRP A 521 -19.93 47.26 -13.31
CA TRP A 521 -20.87 47.76 -14.30
C TRP A 521 -22.27 47.97 -13.72
N LEU A 522 -22.75 49.21 -13.71
CA LEU A 522 -24.12 49.55 -13.28
C LEU A 522 -25.09 49.62 -14.46
N GLU A 523 -26.26 48.97 -14.37
CA GLU A 523 -27.30 48.98 -15.41
C GLU A 523 -28.51 49.80 -14.96
N VAL A 524 -28.78 50.89 -15.69
CA VAL A 524 -30.00 51.68 -15.54
C VAL A 524 -31.04 51.14 -16.53
N ARG A 525 -32.06 50.43 -16.03
CA ARG A 525 -33.02 49.69 -16.87
C ARG A 525 -34.23 50.53 -17.30
N ASP A 526 -34.73 51.38 -16.42
CA ASP A 526 -35.90 52.21 -16.71
C ASP A 526 -35.72 53.57 -16.04
N PRO A 527 -35.55 54.66 -16.81
CA PRO A 527 -35.32 56.00 -16.27
C PRO A 527 -36.56 56.59 -15.56
N GLU A 528 -37.75 55.97 -15.72
CA GLU A 528 -38.96 56.28 -14.94
C GLU A 528 -39.16 55.34 -13.74
N SER A 529 -38.39 54.24 -13.64
CA SER A 529 -38.36 53.34 -12.49
C SER A 529 -37.40 53.86 -11.42
N GLU A 530 -37.69 53.57 -10.15
CA GLU A 530 -36.88 53.97 -9.00
C GLU A 530 -35.68 53.04 -8.73
N GLU A 531 -35.29 52.11 -9.62
CA GLU A 531 -34.24 51.10 -9.33
C GLU A 531 -33.17 50.95 -10.43
N ILE A 532 -31.90 51.10 -10.03
CA ILE A 532 -30.69 50.75 -10.79
C ILE A 532 -30.22 49.38 -10.31
N VAL A 533 -30.10 48.42 -11.24
CA VAL A 533 -29.62 47.06 -10.96
C VAL A 533 -28.19 46.96 -11.50
N TYR A 534 -27.28 46.25 -10.84
CA TYR A 534 -25.97 45.97 -11.45
C TYR A 534 -25.55 44.52 -11.33
N VAL A 535 -24.66 44.12 -12.25
CA VAL A 535 -24.14 42.75 -12.32
C VAL A 535 -22.63 42.82 -12.16
N LEU A 536 -22.10 42.12 -11.15
CA LEU A 536 -20.67 41.85 -11.05
C LEU A 536 -20.26 40.97 -12.24
N SER A 537 -19.65 41.56 -13.27
CA SER A 537 -18.90 40.77 -14.25
C SER A 537 -17.56 40.38 -13.64
N LYS A 538 -17.27 39.07 -13.66
CA LYS A 538 -15.95 38.52 -13.32
C LYS A 538 -14.85 39.09 -14.18
#